data_AF-A0A0M3JFN2-F1
#
_entry.id   AF-A0A0M3JFN2-F1
#
_cell.length_a   1.000
_cell.length_b   1.000
_cell.length_c   1.000
_cell.angle_alpha   90.00
_cell.angle_beta   90.00
_cell.angle_gamma   90.00
#
_symmetry.space_group_name_H-M   'P 1'
#
loop_
_entity.id
_entity.type
_entity.pdbx_description
1 polymer ?
#
loop_
_entity_poly.entity_id
_entity_poly.type
_entity_poly.pdbx_seq_one_letter_code
_entity_poly.pdbx_strand_id
1 'polypeptide(L)'
;MLEVAFDLIDKEVHVDWPILKRALVHSIWTPNKKYTKEGEDIVCEELTEEEQSLYDGYVMSTRKREFERYGIEVNTNAGAPNKAVALVRRMLGVQYGVKKRKVVAIRQWCAVDDLRPVSLNLVVQVIYKY
;
A
#
# COMPACT_ATOMS: atom_id res chain seq x y z
N MET A 1 6.82 10.10 7.84
CA MET A 1 5.60 9.32 7.53
C MET A 1 4.59 10.12 6.72
N LEU A 2 4.24 11.35 7.11
CA LEU A 2 3.29 12.17 6.35
C LEU A 2 3.74 12.43 4.90
N GLU A 3 5.00 12.81 4.68
CA GLU A 3 5.58 12.98 3.33
C GLU A 3 5.45 11.70 2.48
N VAL A 4 5.81 10.56 3.06
CA VAL A 4 5.66 9.24 2.42
C VAL A 4 4.18 8.93 2.08
N ALA A 5 3.24 9.35 2.92
CA ALA A 5 1.82 9.19 2.66
C ALA A 5 1.34 10.06 1.48
N PHE A 6 1.80 11.31 1.38
CA PHE A 6 1.54 12.18 0.23
C PHE A 6 2.11 11.60 -1.07
N ASP A 7 3.30 11.02 -1.01
CA ASP A 7 3.97 10.46 -2.19
C ASP A 7 3.38 9.13 -2.66
N LEU A 8 2.68 8.40 -1.79
CA LEU A 8 2.23 7.04 -2.09
C LEU A 8 0.71 6.89 -2.21
N ILE A 9 -0.10 7.54 -1.36
CA ILE A 9 -1.56 7.35 -1.37
C ILE A 9 -2.14 7.83 -2.70
N ASP A 10 -3.08 7.05 -3.25
CA ASP A 10 -3.63 7.21 -4.60
C ASP A 10 -2.60 7.14 -5.75
N LYS A 11 -1.36 6.70 -5.47
CA LYS A 11 -0.35 6.46 -6.50
C LYS A 11 -0.23 4.99 -6.85
N GLU A 12 0.11 4.76 -8.11
CA GLU A 12 0.47 3.43 -8.60
C GLU A 12 1.88 3.08 -8.12
N VAL A 13 1.99 1.92 -7.49
CA VAL A 13 3.23 1.35 -6.97
C VAL A 13 3.37 -0.10 -7.42
N HIS A 14 4.52 -0.69 -7.14
CA HIS A 14 4.74 -2.11 -7.28
C HIS A 14 4.92 -2.75 -5.90
N VAL A 15 4.30 -3.91 -5.71
CA VAL A 15 4.31 -4.70 -4.47
C VAL A 15 4.65 -6.16 -4.80
N ASP A 16 4.61 -7.06 -3.81
CA ASP A 16 4.94 -8.49 -3.96
C ASP A 16 6.40 -8.72 -4.41
N TRP A 17 7.36 -7.91 -3.93
CA TRP A 17 8.79 -8.16 -4.17
C TRP A 17 9.17 -9.61 -3.78
N PRO A 18 9.96 -10.33 -4.61
CA PRO A 18 10.64 -9.86 -5.81
C PRO A 18 9.80 -9.91 -7.10
N ILE A 19 8.63 -10.56 -7.09
CA ILE A 19 7.75 -10.67 -8.27
C ILE A 19 6.81 -9.46 -8.30
N LEU A 20 7.37 -8.31 -8.73
CA LEU A 20 6.70 -7.02 -8.69
C LEU A 20 5.36 -7.01 -9.45
N LYS A 21 4.29 -6.63 -8.75
CA LYS A 21 2.93 -6.46 -9.31
C LYS A 21 2.42 -5.06 -9.04
N ARG A 22 1.69 -4.51 -10.00
CA ARG A 22 1.06 -3.19 -9.87
C ARG A 22 -0.06 -3.20 -8.83
N ALA A 23 -0.05 -2.17 -7.99
CA ALA A 23 -1.11 -1.90 -7.04
C ALA A 23 -1.29 -0.38 -6.87
N LEU A 24 -2.44 0.01 -6.33
CA LEU A 24 -2.76 1.38 -5.94
C LEU A 24 -2.77 1.46 -4.42
N VAL A 25 -2.03 2.39 -3.83
CA VAL A 25 -2.03 2.55 -2.37
C VAL A 25 -3.30 3.27 -1.94
N HIS A 26 -4.00 2.70 -0.97
CA HIS A 26 -5.23 3.26 -0.43
C HIS A 26 -4.98 3.99 0.90
N SER A 27 -4.23 3.37 1.81
CA SER A 27 -3.88 3.97 3.09
C SER A 27 -2.57 3.40 3.63
N ILE A 28 -1.95 4.13 4.57
CA ILE A 28 -0.73 3.70 5.24
C ILE A 28 -0.99 3.66 6.74
N TRP A 29 -0.56 2.58 7.38
CA TRP A 29 -0.78 2.33 8.79
C TRP A 29 0.56 2.15 9.49
N THR A 30 0.67 2.71 10.69
CA THR A 30 1.82 2.63 11.60
C THR A 30 1.33 2.18 12.96
N PRO A 31 2.22 1.87 13.93
CA PRO A 31 1.79 1.34 15.22
C PRO A 31 0.72 2.16 15.95
N ASN A 32 0.67 3.48 15.76
CA ASN A 32 -0.25 4.35 16.49
C ASN A 32 -1.16 5.18 15.59
N LYS A 33 -0.89 5.20 14.27
CA LYS A 33 -1.53 6.15 13.35
C LYS A 33 -1.85 5.51 12.01
N LYS A 34 -2.98 5.94 11.42
CA LYS A 34 -3.30 5.69 10.02
C LYS A 34 -3.29 7.00 9.24
N TYR A 35 -2.95 6.87 7.96
CA TYR A 35 -2.90 7.93 6.98
C TYR A 35 -3.85 7.55 5.84
N THR A 36 -4.88 8.36 5.62
CA THR A 36 -5.92 8.18 4.61
C THR A 36 -6.05 9.46 3.79
N LYS A 37 -6.74 9.38 2.65
CA LYS A 37 -7.05 10.56 1.84
C LYS A 37 -8.51 10.94 2.00
N GLU A 38 -8.77 12.21 2.29
CA GLU A 38 -10.11 12.80 2.30
C GLU A 38 -10.12 13.96 1.30
N GLY A 39 -10.83 13.81 0.19
CA GLY A 39 -10.76 14.78 -0.91
C GLY A 39 -9.38 14.80 -1.55
N GLU A 40 -8.66 15.92 -1.44
CA GLU A 40 -7.27 16.06 -1.90
C GLU A 40 -6.25 16.05 -0.75
N ASP A 41 -6.71 16.06 0.50
CA ASP A 41 -5.85 16.16 1.68
C ASP A 41 -5.55 14.79 2.27
N ILE A 42 -4.33 14.64 2.81
CA ILE A 42 -3.95 13.45 3.59
C ILE A 42 -4.24 13.72 5.06
N VAL A 43 -5.12 12.91 5.63
CA VAL A 43 -5.53 12.97 7.03
C VAL A 43 -4.72 11.96 7.83
N CYS A 44 -4.30 12.36 9.02
CA CYS A 44 -3.53 11.55 9.96
C CYS A 44 -4.33 11.40 11.25
N GLU A 45 -4.75 10.17 11.56
CA GLU A 45 -5.56 9.85 12.72
C GLU A 45 -4.85 8.85 13.62
N GLU A 46 -5.12 8.90 14.92
CA GLU A 46 -4.71 7.85 15.85
C GLU A 46 -5.57 6.59 15.63
N LEU A 47 -4.97 5.42 15.82
CA LEU A 47 -5.72 4.17 15.71
C LEU A 47 -6.65 4.00 16.92
N THR A 48 -7.89 3.58 16.67
CA THR A 48 -8.75 3.07 17.74
C THR A 48 -8.26 1.70 18.25
N GLU A 49 -8.79 1.21 19.36
CA GLU A 49 -8.44 -0.13 19.89
C GLU A 49 -8.75 -1.26 18.88
N GLU A 50 -9.88 -1.16 18.17
CA GLU A 50 -10.24 -2.12 17.12
C GLU A 50 -9.25 -2.07 15.95
N GLU A 51 -8.86 -0.86 15.54
CA GLU A 51 -7.90 -0.63 14.47
C GLU A 51 -6.49 -1.08 14.85
N GLN A 52 -6.11 -0.95 16.12
CA GLN A 52 -4.86 -1.47 16.66
C GLN A 52 -4.79 -3.00 16.49
N SER A 53 -5.88 -3.69 16.82
CA SER A 53 -5.99 -5.15 16.64
C SER A 53 -5.88 -5.55 15.16
N LEU A 54 -6.53 -4.81 14.26
CA LEU A 54 -6.41 -5.01 12.81
C LEU A 54 -4.98 -4.79 12.32
N TYR A 55 -4.34 -3.72 12.78
CA TYR A 55 -2.96 -3.41 12.46
C TYR A 55 -2.01 -4.54 12.87
N ASP A 56 -2.15 -5.07 14.09
CA ASP A 56 -1.35 -6.20 14.55
C ASP A 56 -1.56 -7.44 13.67
N GLY A 57 -2.81 -7.71 13.26
CA GLY A 57 -3.13 -8.73 12.27
C GLY A 57 -2.46 -8.51 10.91
N TYR A 58 -2.40 -7.28 10.43
CA TYR A 58 -1.70 -6.93 9.19
C TYR A 58 -0.19 -7.15 9.30
N VAL A 59 0.44 -6.73 10.40
CA VAL A 59 1.87 -6.94 10.63
C VAL A 59 2.20 -8.44 10.72
N MET A 60 1.39 -9.22 11.42
CA MET A 60 1.60 -10.66 11.54
C MET A 60 1.43 -11.38 10.20
N SER A 61 0.38 -11.05 9.45
CA SER A 61 0.11 -11.69 8.15
C SER A 61 1.15 -11.35 7.09
N THR A 62 1.62 -10.09 7.03
CA THR A 62 2.69 -9.66 6.13
C THR A 62 4.00 -10.34 6.47
N ARG A 63 4.44 -10.26 7.74
CA ARG A 63 5.67 -10.92 8.21
C ARG A 63 5.67 -12.42 7.93
N LYS A 64 4.57 -13.11 8.25
CA LYS A 64 4.44 -14.55 8.01
C LYS A 64 4.61 -14.86 6.53
N ARG A 65 3.90 -14.15 5.65
CA ARG A 65 3.96 -14.35 4.20
C ARG A 65 5.37 -14.07 3.66
N GLU A 66 5.99 -12.97 4.07
CA GLU A 66 7.31 -12.52 3.62
C GLU A 66 8.41 -13.50 4.00
N PHE A 67 8.41 -13.93 5.27
CA PHE A 67 9.39 -14.88 5.77
C PHE A 67 9.15 -16.30 5.22
N GLU A 68 7.95 -16.86 5.39
CA GLU A 68 7.70 -18.27 5.07
C GLU A 68 7.66 -18.56 3.58
N ARG A 69 7.15 -17.63 2.74
CA ARG A 69 7.01 -17.89 1.30
C ARG A 69 8.18 -17.36 0.48
N TYR A 70 8.84 -16.30 0.94
CA TYR A 70 9.85 -15.61 0.15
C TYR A 70 11.22 -15.57 0.84
N GLY A 71 11.35 -16.05 2.08
CA GLY A 71 12.60 -16.02 2.83
C GLY A 71 13.07 -14.60 3.16
N ILE A 72 12.15 -13.64 3.21
CA ILE A 72 12.46 -12.23 3.44
C ILE A 72 12.23 -11.92 4.90
N GLU A 73 13.30 -11.55 5.59
CA GLU A 73 13.19 -10.86 6.86
C GLU A 73 13.24 -9.36 6.60
N VAL A 74 12.08 -8.69 6.71
CA VAL A 74 12.02 -7.24 6.65
C VAL A 74 12.60 -6.71 7.97
N ASN A 75 13.93 -6.55 7.98
CA ASN A 75 14.69 -6.13 9.15
C ASN A 75 14.32 -4.70 9.56
N THR A 76 13.59 -4.59 10.66
CA THR A 76 13.61 -3.39 11.51
C THR A 76 14.90 -3.44 12.34
N ASN A 77 16.01 -2.93 11.80
CA ASN A 77 17.26 -2.87 12.59
C ASN A 77 17.03 -2.16 13.93
N ALA A 78 17.73 -2.65 14.95
CA ALA A 78 17.59 -2.37 16.37
C ALA A 78 17.29 -0.89 16.70
N GLY A 79 16.05 -0.62 17.13
CA GLY A 79 15.63 0.66 17.72
C GLY A 79 14.54 1.44 16.96
N ALA A 80 14.15 1.05 15.74
CA ALA A 80 13.13 1.78 14.99
C ALA A 80 11.85 0.93 14.75
N PRO A 81 10.69 1.32 15.30
CA PRO A 81 9.43 0.58 15.19
C PRO A 81 8.67 0.89 13.90
N ASN A 82 9.36 1.11 12.77
CA ASN A 82 8.67 1.42 11.51
C ASN A 82 8.18 0.14 10.82
N LYS A 83 7.27 -0.56 11.51
CA LYS A 83 6.38 -1.60 10.97
C LYS A 83 5.25 -0.95 10.16
N ALA A 84 5.58 -0.01 9.28
CA ALA A 84 4.57 0.64 8.50
C ALA A 84 4.01 -0.36 7.46
N VAL A 85 2.70 -0.41 7.33
CA VAL A 85 1.98 -1.27 6.38
C VAL A 85 1.25 -0.36 5.41
N ALA A 86 1.37 -0.64 4.11
CA ALA A 86 0.49 -0.04 3.11
C ALA A 86 -0.68 -0.99 2.85
N LEU A 87 -1.90 -0.47 2.87
CA LEU A 87 -3.08 -1.16 2.37
C LEU A 87 -3.24 -0.81 0.90
N VAL A 88 -3.21 -1.83 0.04
CA VAL A 88 -3.18 -1.64 -1.41
C VAL A 88 -4.31 -2.35 -2.13
N ARG A 89 -4.76 -1.77 -3.24
CA ARG A 89 -5.71 -2.37 -4.18
C ARG A 89 -4.90 -2.94 -5.36
N ARG A 90 -4.93 -4.26 -5.54
CA ARG A 90 -4.22 -4.90 -6.65
C ARG A 90 -4.84 -4.56 -7.99
N MET A 91 -4.03 -4.49 -9.04
CA MET A 91 -4.52 -4.32 -10.40
C MET A 91 -5.28 -5.57 -10.85
N LEU A 92 -6.49 -5.39 -11.38
CA LEU A 92 -7.29 -6.47 -11.99
C LEU A 92 -7.02 -6.60 -13.49
N GLY A 93 -6.76 -5.48 -14.16
CA GLY A 93 -6.55 -5.45 -15.60
C GLY A 93 -6.71 -4.06 -16.19
N VAL A 94 -6.85 -4.01 -17.51
CA VAL A 94 -7.06 -2.78 -18.28
C VAL A 94 -8.39 -2.91 -19.02
N GLN A 95 -9.22 -1.88 -18.93
CA GLN A 95 -10.38 -1.68 -19.78
C GLN A 95 -10.13 -0.50 -20.72
N TYR A 96 -10.75 -0.53 -21.90
CA TYR A 96 -10.68 0.57 -22.84
C TYR A 96 -11.99 1.35 -22.81
N GLY A 97 -11.90 2.65 -22.59
CA GLY A 97 -13.04 3.57 -22.64
C GLY A 97 -12.80 4.68 -23.67
N VAL A 98 -13.85 5.40 -24.03
CA VAL A 98 -13.73 6.58 -24.90
C VAL A 98 -13.88 7.83 -24.05
N LYS A 99 -12.83 8.66 -24.00
CA LYS A 99 -12.87 9.99 -23.37
C LYS A 99 -12.50 11.05 -24.41
N LYS A 100 -13.33 12.08 -24.56
CA LYS A 100 -13.11 13.19 -25.51
C LYS A 100 -12.73 12.71 -26.93
N ARG A 101 -13.48 11.72 -27.45
CA ARG A 101 -13.26 11.08 -28.77
C ARG A 101 -11.92 10.33 -28.95
N LYS A 102 -11.22 10.00 -27.87
CA LYS A 102 -10.00 9.16 -27.90
C LYS A 102 -10.24 7.88 -27.10
N VAL A 103 -9.68 6.77 -27.58
CA VAL A 103 -9.61 5.52 -26.81
C VAL A 103 -8.56 5.69 -25.72
N VAL A 104 -8.94 5.44 -24.48
CA VAL A 104 -8.09 5.57 -23.29
C VAL A 104 -8.08 4.24 -22.56
N ALA A 105 -6.88 3.75 -22.24
CA ALA A 105 -6.68 2.62 -21.35
C ALA A 105 -6.95 3.07 -19.90
N ILE A 106 -7.90 2.42 -19.24
CA ILE A 106 -8.31 2.66 -17.86
C ILE A 106 -7.93 1.41 -17.06
N ARG A 107 -7.02 1.57 -16.10
CA ARG A 107 -6.66 0.48 -15.19
C ARG A 107 -7.78 0.24 -14.20
N GLN A 108 -8.05 -1.04 -13.95
CA GLN A 108 -9.00 -1.47 -12.93
C GLN A 108 -8.26 -2.03 -11.72
N TRP A 109 -8.82 -1.76 -10.55
CA TRP A 109 -8.25 -2.12 -9.26
C TRP A 109 -9.28 -2.91 -8.45
N CYS A 110 -8.84 -3.80 -7.57
CA CYS A 110 -9.71 -4.48 -6.59
C CYS A 110 -10.60 -3.49 -5.85
N ALA A 111 -11.75 -3.93 -5.34
CA ALA A 111 -12.60 -3.09 -4.47
C ALA A 111 -11.85 -2.69 -3.18
N VAL A 112 -12.34 -1.64 -2.51
CA VAL A 112 -11.80 -1.20 -1.21
C VAL A 112 -12.02 -2.26 -0.12
N ASP A 113 -12.97 -3.17 -0.30
CA ASP A 113 -13.21 -4.27 0.64
C ASP A 113 -12.19 -5.43 0.50
N ASP A 114 -11.35 -5.45 -0.56
CA ASP A 114 -10.26 -6.44 -0.77
C ASP A 114 -8.88 -5.74 -0.72
N LEU A 115 -8.71 -4.86 0.27
CA LEU A 115 -7.39 -4.28 0.55
C LEU A 115 -6.42 -5.36 1.01
N ARG A 116 -5.19 -5.27 0.49
CA ARG A 116 -4.10 -6.19 0.86
C ARG A 116 -3.04 -5.44 1.65
N PRO A 117 -2.69 -5.90 2.86
CA PRO A 117 -1.57 -5.34 3.59
C PRO A 117 -0.25 -5.78 2.96
N VAL A 118 0.68 -4.84 2.83
CA VAL A 118 2.08 -5.08 2.42
C VAL A 118 3.02 -4.28 3.30
N SER A 119 4.18 -4.85 3.64
CA SER A 119 5.22 -4.10 4.34
C SER A 119 5.67 -2.90 3.49
N LEU A 120 5.64 -1.71 4.07
CA LEU A 120 5.95 -0.46 3.34
C LEU A 120 7.37 -0.49 2.74
N ASN A 121 8.31 -1.13 3.43
CA ASN A 121 9.69 -1.32 2.97
C ASN A 121 9.82 -2.11 1.67
N LEU A 122 8.80 -2.89 1.30
CA LEU A 122 8.77 -3.68 0.07
C LEU A 122 7.91 -3.04 -1.03
N VAL A 123 7.41 -1.82 -0.80
CA VAL A 123 6.72 -1.03 -1.80
C VAL A 123 7.75 -0.34 -2.69
N VAL A 124 7.61 -0.50 -4.01
CA VAL A 124 8.54 0.03 -5.00
C VAL A 124 7.83 1.04 -5.90
N GLN A 125 8.31 2.29 -5.90
CA GLN A 125 7.95 3.27 -6.93
C GLN A 125 8.92 3.17 -8.10
N VAL A 126 8.39 2.92 -9.29
CA VAL A 126 9.21 2.95 -10.52
C VAL A 126 9.06 4.31 -11.16
N ILE A 127 10.06 5.16 -10.96
CA ILE A 127 10.15 6.47 -11.63
C ILE A 127 10.85 6.23 -12.97
N TYR A 128 10.07 6.23 -14.06
CA TYR A 128 10.66 6.30 -15.39
C TYR A 128 11.04 7.75 -15.67
N LYS A 129 12.33 8.06 -15.70
CA LYS A 129 12.82 9.32 -16.28
C LYS A 129 12.75 9.17 -17.81
N TYR A 130 11.79 9.85 -18.42
CA TYR A 130 11.73 10.09 -19.87
C TYR A 130 12.07 11.54 -20.13
#